data_AF-A0A7C5MJQ5-F1
#
_entry.id   AF-A0A7C5MJQ5-F1
#
_cell.length_a   1.000
_cell.length_b   1.000
_cell.length_c   1.000
_cell.angle_alpha   90.00
_cell.angle_beta   90.00
_cell.angle_gamma   90.00
#
_symmetry.space_group_name_H-M   'P 1'
#
loop_
_entity.id
_entity.type
_entity.pdbx_description
1 polymer ?
#
loop_
_entity_poly.entity_id
_entity_poly.type
_entity_poly.pdbx_seq_one_letter_code
_entity_poly.pdbx_strand_id
1 'polypeptide(L)'
;MKKCILPLKFLFSFFISLFVMEGAQAQINVAANGNVGIGTTTPNAKLHVNKIDSSSNFTVYLVDSDISSRDKLGILNYVTAEGTGRRRGFLNLVYNN
;
A
#
# COMPACT_ATOMS: atom_id res chain seq x y z
N MET A 1 46.45 -36.98 17.32
CA MET A 1 45.73 -36.16 16.32
C MET A 1 44.40 -35.72 16.92
N LYS A 2 44.30 -34.47 17.41
CA LYS A 2 43.08 -33.96 18.05
C LYS A 2 42.02 -33.72 16.97
N LYS A 3 40.98 -34.55 16.94
CA LYS A 3 39.84 -34.37 16.03
C LYS A 3 39.00 -33.19 16.54
N CYS A 4 39.09 -32.06 15.84
CA CYS A 4 38.31 -30.86 16.11
C CYS A 4 36.86 -31.11 15.69
N ILE A 5 36.03 -31.61 16.60
CA ILE A 5 34.58 -31.71 16.42
C ILE A 5 34.01 -30.34 16.83
N LEU A 6 33.60 -29.54 15.86
CA LEU A 6 32.83 -28.32 16.14
C LEU A 6 31.57 -28.70 16.93
N PRO A 7 31.24 -27.99 18.03
CA PRO A 7 30.07 -28.34 18.81
C PRO A 7 28.81 -28.13 17.96
N LEU A 8 27.94 -29.14 17.93
CA LEU A 8 26.64 -29.14 17.23
C LEU A 8 25.76 -27.92 17.60
N LYS A 9 26.04 -27.26 18.73
CA LYS A 9 25.45 -25.99 19.17
C LYS A 9 25.79 -24.80 18.26
N PHE A 10 26.87 -24.85 17.47
CA PHE A 10 27.29 -23.77 16.58
C PHE A 10 26.56 -23.81 15.22
N LEU A 11 26.07 -24.98 14.80
CA LEU A 11 25.31 -25.14 13.56
C LEU A 11 23.86 -24.65 13.70
N PHE A 12 23.29 -24.74 14.91
CA PHE A 12 21.90 -24.33 15.17
C PHE A 12 21.69 -22.80 15.12
N SER A 13 22.75 -22.03 15.40
CA SER A 13 22.74 -20.56 15.27
C SER A 13 22.91 -20.09 13.81
N PHE A 14 23.56 -20.91 12.97
CA PHE A 14 23.80 -20.57 11.56
C PHE A 14 22.57 -20.81 10.67
N PHE A 15 21.68 -21.74 11.04
CA PHE A 15 20.44 -22.04 10.30
C PHE A 15 19.23 -21.17 10.67
N ILE A 16 19.29 -20.42 11.78
CA ILE A 16 18.18 -19.55 12.25
C ILE A 16 18.40 -18.06 11.88
N SER A 17 19.42 -17.73 11.08
CA SER A 17 19.70 -16.34 10.68
C SER A 17 19.22 -15.95 9.28
N LEU A 18 18.31 -16.68 8.67
CA LEU A 18 17.68 -16.25 7.41
C LEU A 18 16.19 -16.61 7.37
N PHE A 19 15.43 -16.01 8.27
CA PHE A 19 14.05 -15.67 7.96
C PHE A 19 14.00 -14.16 7.77
N VAL A 20 14.38 -13.72 6.57
CA VAL A 20 14.11 -12.34 6.17
C VAL A 20 12.60 -12.26 6.01
N MET A 21 11.92 -11.71 7.01
CA MET A 21 10.62 -11.08 6.79
C MET A 21 10.91 -9.80 6.02
N GLU A 22 11.22 -9.94 4.74
CA GLU A 22 11.17 -8.80 3.83
C GLU A 22 9.70 -8.45 3.82
N GLY A 23 9.36 -7.39 4.56
CA GLY A 23 7.99 -7.05 4.91
C GLY A 23 7.17 -7.11 3.65
N ALA A 24 6.36 -8.16 3.52
CA ALA A 24 5.51 -8.36 2.36
C ALA A 24 4.62 -7.13 2.33
N GLN A 25 5.00 -6.17 1.48
CA GLN A 25 4.28 -4.94 1.28
C GLN A 25 2.96 -5.36 0.69
N ALA A 26 1.93 -5.43 1.53
CA ALA A 26 0.64 -5.93 1.11
C ALA A 26 0.14 -5.03 -0.02
N GLN A 27 0.14 -5.57 -1.24
CA GLN A 27 -0.35 -4.84 -2.41
C GLN A 27 -1.81 -4.46 -2.18
N ILE A 28 -2.60 -5.37 -1.59
CA ILE A 28 -3.93 -5.14 -1.03
C ILE A 28 -4.06 -5.91 0.29
N ASN A 29 -4.59 -5.27 1.32
CA ASN A 29 -4.86 -5.83 2.64
C ASN A 29 -6.30 -5.53 3.05
N VAL A 30 -7.04 -6.52 3.54
CA VAL A 30 -8.37 -6.30 4.12
C VAL A 30 -8.28 -6.58 5.61
N ALA A 31 -8.34 -5.53 6.42
CA ALA A 31 -8.30 -5.66 7.87
C ALA A 31 -9.59 -6.29 8.41
N ALA A 32 -9.51 -6.91 9.58
CA ALA A 32 -10.65 -7.59 10.23
C ALA A 32 -11.86 -6.69 10.49
N ASN A 33 -11.65 -5.37 10.55
CA ASN A 33 -12.72 -4.37 10.67
C ASN A 33 -13.35 -3.95 9.33
N GLY A 34 -12.99 -4.64 8.24
CA GLY A 34 -13.47 -4.38 6.88
C GLY A 34 -12.81 -3.20 6.19
N ASN A 35 -11.72 -2.63 6.72
CA ASN A 35 -10.97 -1.58 6.05
C ASN A 35 -10.02 -2.18 5.00
N VAL A 36 -9.94 -1.57 3.83
CA VAL A 36 -9.04 -1.99 2.75
C VAL A 36 -7.80 -1.08 2.73
N GLY A 37 -6.63 -1.65 2.90
CA GLY A 37 -5.32 -1.02 2.71
C GLY A 37 -4.73 -1.40 1.35
N ILE A 38 -4.17 -0.45 0.61
CA ILE A 38 -3.34 -0.72 -0.58
C ILE A 38 -1.97 -0.12 -0.29
N GLY A 39 -0.93 -0.94 -0.23
CA GLY A 39 0.41 -0.52 0.20
C GLY A 39 0.53 -0.15 1.69
N THR A 40 -0.41 -0.62 2.51
CA THR A 40 -0.39 -0.47 3.97
C THR A 40 -1.06 -1.66 4.65
N THR A 41 -0.48 -2.10 5.77
CA THR A 41 -1.03 -3.18 6.60
C THR A 41 -1.93 -2.65 7.73
N THR A 42 -1.91 -1.34 7.98
CA THR A 42 -2.64 -0.68 9.09
C THR A 42 -3.56 0.43 8.55
N PRO A 43 -4.65 0.08 7.85
CA PRO A 43 -5.59 1.07 7.29
C PRO A 43 -6.36 1.80 8.41
N ASN A 44 -6.25 3.14 8.45
CA ASN A 44 -6.94 4.02 9.42
C ASN A 44 -8.27 4.58 8.89
N ALA A 45 -8.65 4.23 7.66
CA ALA A 45 -9.89 4.60 6.99
C ALA A 45 -10.45 3.41 6.20
N LYS A 46 -11.71 3.50 5.74
CA LYS A 46 -12.38 2.43 4.98
C LYS A 46 -11.60 2.00 3.74
N LEU A 47 -10.97 2.95 3.06
CA LEU A 47 -9.97 2.71 2.04
C LEU A 47 -8.75 3.58 2.37
N HIS A 48 -7.60 2.97 2.61
CA HIS A 48 -6.33 3.64 2.85
C HIS A 48 -5.31 3.19 1.80
N VAL A 49 -5.01 4.05 0.84
CA VAL A 49 -3.97 3.79 -0.17
C VAL A 49 -2.72 4.55 0.23
N ASN A 50 -1.66 3.82 0.53
CA ASN A 50 -0.34 4.36 0.83
C ASN A 50 0.60 4.02 -0.33
N LYS A 51 1.24 5.06 -0.86
CA LYS A 51 2.21 4.93 -1.95
C LYS A 51 3.55 4.47 -1.39
N ILE A 52 4.11 3.43 -1.97
CA ILE A 52 5.33 2.76 -1.48
C ILE A 52 6.57 3.20 -2.26
N ASP A 53 6.38 3.74 -3.46
CA ASP A 53 7.45 4.11 -4.39
C ASP A 53 7.70 5.63 -4.42
N SER A 54 8.92 6.04 -4.81
CA SER A 54 9.35 7.44 -4.84
C SER A 54 8.82 8.26 -6.03
N SER A 55 7.96 7.70 -6.88
CA SER A 55 7.38 8.43 -8.02
C SER A 55 6.53 9.61 -7.53
N SER A 56 6.42 10.68 -8.33
CA SER A 56 5.56 11.82 -7.98
C SER A 56 4.08 11.62 -8.35
N ASN A 57 3.77 10.55 -9.08
CA ASN A 57 2.44 10.32 -9.62
C ASN A 57 1.65 9.35 -8.75
N PHE A 58 0.42 9.72 -8.43
CA PHE A 58 -0.58 8.86 -7.80
C PHE A 58 -1.83 8.91 -8.67
N THR A 59 -2.07 7.83 -9.43
CA THR A 59 -3.16 7.74 -10.39
C THR A 59 -4.16 6.69 -9.93
N VAL A 60 -5.42 7.07 -9.80
CA VAL A 60 -6.53 6.14 -9.55
C VAL A 60 -7.39 6.13 -10.81
N TYR A 61 -7.41 5.00 -11.52
CA TYR A 61 -8.24 4.81 -12.71
C TYR A 61 -9.55 4.14 -12.29
N LEU A 62 -10.66 4.85 -12.43
CA LEU A 62 -11.99 4.34 -12.17
C LEU A 62 -12.65 4.01 -13.51
N VAL A 63 -13.01 2.75 -13.70
CA VAL A 63 -13.85 2.31 -14.82
C VAL A 63 -15.19 1.95 -14.24
N ASP A 64 -16.22 2.59 -14.75
CA ASP A 64 -17.59 2.22 -14.47
C ASP A 64 -18.24 1.89 -15.81
N SER A 65 -18.67 0.63 -15.95
CA SER A 65 -19.30 0.10 -17.16
C SER A 65 -20.77 0.50 -17.29
N ASP A 66 -21.39 0.98 -16.22
CA ASP A 66 -22.83 1.15 -16.08
C ASP A 66 -23.18 2.52 -15.51
N ILE A 67 -22.46 3.56 -15.94
CA ILE A 67 -22.81 4.95 -15.62
C ILE A 67 -24.15 5.23 -16.30
N SER A 68 -25.23 4.99 -15.57
CA SER A 68 -26.46 5.73 -15.79
C SER A 68 -26.10 7.20 -15.62
N SER A 69 -26.63 8.13 -16.43
CA SER A 69 -26.33 9.58 -16.36
C SER A 69 -26.56 10.23 -14.98
N ARG A 70 -26.91 9.44 -13.95
CA ARG A 70 -27.19 9.82 -12.57
C ARG A 70 -26.10 9.41 -11.59
N ASP A 71 -25.17 8.52 -11.98
CA ASP A 71 -24.11 8.06 -11.11
C ASP A 71 -22.90 9.00 -11.18
N LYS A 72 -22.55 9.59 -10.04
CA LYS A 72 -21.45 10.54 -9.93
C LYS A 72 -20.13 9.80 -10.08
N LEU A 73 -19.42 10.02 -11.19
CA LEU A 73 -18.01 9.64 -11.27
C LEU A 73 -17.15 10.66 -10.53
N GLY A 74 -16.49 10.22 -9.46
CA GLY A 74 -15.58 11.04 -8.68
C GLY A 74 -14.14 10.78 -9.06
N ILE A 75 -13.53 11.67 -9.86
CA ILE A 75 -12.10 11.61 -10.14
C ILE A 75 -11.36 12.41 -9.05
N LEU A 76 -10.38 11.79 -8.38
CA LEU A 76 -9.47 12.47 -7.46
C LEU A 76 -8.41 13.24 -8.27
N ASN A 77 -8.64 14.54 -8.48
CA ASN A 77 -7.66 15.41 -9.11
C ASN A 77 -6.78 16.07 -8.03
N TYR A 78 -5.47 15.81 -8.08
CA TYR A 78 -4.50 16.49 -7.22
C TYR A 78 -4.00 17.74 -7.93
N VAL A 79 -4.71 18.85 -7.75
CA VAL A 79 -4.23 20.17 -8.22
C VAL A 79 -3.21 20.69 -7.21
N THR A 80 -1.99 20.93 -7.65
CA THR A 80 -0.96 21.57 -6.83
C THR A 80 -1.32 23.05 -6.66
N ALA A 81 -1.73 23.46 -5.47
CA ALA A 81 -1.49 24.84 -5.06
C ALA A 81 0.00 24.92 -4.72
N GLU A 82 0.68 25.82 -5.38
CA GLU A 82 2.11 25.99 -5.36
C GLU A 82 2.62 26.18 -3.92
N GLY A 83 3.66 25.44 -3.53
CA GLY A 83 4.58 25.90 -2.48
C GLY A 83 4.56 25.28 -1.08
N THR A 84 3.59 24.47 -0.65
CA THR A 84 3.61 23.96 0.75
C THR A 84 3.16 22.52 0.92
N GLY A 85 3.94 21.54 0.44
CA GLY A 85 4.14 20.19 1.01
C GLY A 85 2.95 19.25 1.30
N ARG A 86 1.68 19.68 1.24
CA ARG A 86 0.49 18.86 1.50
C ARG A 86 -0.35 18.84 0.24
N ARG A 87 -0.23 17.75 -0.52
CA ARG A 87 -1.11 17.43 -1.66
C ARG A 87 -2.50 17.13 -1.13
N ARG A 88 -3.44 18.09 -1.20
CA ARG A 88 -4.86 17.84 -0.99
C ARG A 88 -5.52 17.69 -2.37
N GLY A 89 -6.10 16.53 -2.65
CA GLY A 89 -7.00 16.35 -3.79
C GLY A 89 -8.42 16.69 -3.35
N PHE A 90 -9.20 17.35 -4.21
CA PHE A 90 -10.63 17.48 -4.02
C PHE A 90 -11.33 16.46 -4.90
N LEU A 91 -12.35 15.78 -4.35
CA LEU A 91 -13.19 14.89 -5.12
C LEU A 91 -14.12 15.75 -5.98
N ASN A 92 -13.81 15.89 -7.27
CA ASN A 92 -14.72 16.54 -8.19
C ASN A 92 -15.77 15.52 -8.62
N LEU A 93 -16.94 15.59 -7.99
CA LEU A 93 -18.09 14.80 -8.39
C LEU A 93 -18.72 15.47 -9.61
N VAL A 94 -18.30 15.06 -10.81
CA VAL A 94 -18.90 15.56 -12.04
C VAL A 94 -20.13 14.71 -12.34
N TYR A 95 -21.25 15.39 -12.47
CA TYR A 95 -22.47 14.82 -13.00
C TYR A 95 -22.48 15.11 -14.51
N ASN A 96 -22.47 14.08 -15.34
CA ASN A 96 -22.66 14.20 -16.78
C ASN A 96 -24.14 14.00 -17.07
N ASN A 97 -24.81 15.06 -17.54
CA ASN A 97 -26.16 14.95 -18.11
C ASN A 97 -26.14 14.09 -19.38
#